data_AF-A0A4Y2IGU9-F1
#
_entry.id   AF-A0A4Y2IGU9-F1
#
_cell.length_a   1.000
_cell.length_b   1.000
_cell.length_c   1.000
_cell.angle_alpha   90.00
_cell.angle_beta   90.00
_cell.angle_gamma   90.00
#
_symmetry.space_group_name_H-M   'P 1'
#
loop_
_entity.id
_entity.type
_entity.pdbx_description
1 polymer ?
#
loop_
_entity_poly.entity_id
_entity_poly.type
_entity_poly.pdbx_seq_one_letter_code
_entity_poly.pdbx_strand_id
1 'polypeptide(L)'
;MALYSNTKKEENSLNKMRYDCFNQLVGQASSAILLSKLPPTTEAAHQHCRRTFHRVQTWQGECLNPSSWGWKLVNKSLTPIYTTKGPAQAKVVSLITCECNKVCEKKCKCVRANLRCTTLCKNCRSQSCINTEAIDIVEEDNGII
;
A
#
# COMPACT_ATOMS: atom_id res chain seq x y z
N MET A 1 1.19 4.29 -25.86
CA MET A 1 0.23 4.12 -24.75
C MET A 1 0.94 4.47 -23.46
N ALA A 2 0.69 5.65 -22.89
CA ALA A 2 1.27 6.03 -21.61
C ALA A 2 0.41 5.43 -20.49
N LEU A 3 0.96 4.49 -19.72
CA LEU A 3 0.24 3.82 -18.63
C LEU A 3 -0.19 4.80 -17.52
N TYR A 4 0.52 5.93 -17.40
CA TYR A 4 0.20 7.00 -16.45
C TYR A 4 0.42 8.35 -17.14
N SER A 5 -0.64 9.15 -17.29
CA SER A 5 -0.62 10.45 -17.97
C SER A 5 -0.08 11.54 -17.05
N ASN A 6 1.23 11.77 -17.05
CA ASN A 6 1.82 12.98 -16.50
C ASN A 6 2.36 13.86 -17.63
N THR A 7 1.84 15.09 -17.75
CA THR A 7 2.18 16.04 -18.81
C THR A 7 3.20 17.10 -18.38
N LYS A 8 3.65 17.08 -17.11
CA LYS A 8 4.60 18.06 -16.57
C LYS A 8 6.04 17.51 -16.59
N LYS A 9 6.94 18.28 -17.18
CA LYS A 9 8.30 17.86 -17.60
C LYS A 9 9.43 18.31 -16.67
N GLU A 10 9.12 18.63 -15.41
CA GLU A 10 10.11 19.11 -14.43
C GLU A 10 10.11 18.20 -13.18
N GLU A 11 11.23 17.49 -13.02
CA GLU A 11 11.66 16.55 -11.96
C GLU A 11 11.16 15.08 -11.93
N ASN A 12 12.14 14.20 -11.67
CA ASN A 12 12.35 12.86 -12.24
C ASN A 12 12.09 11.69 -11.25
N SER A 13 11.16 11.81 -10.30
CA SER A 13 10.88 10.70 -9.37
C SER A 13 9.45 10.18 -9.48
N LEU A 14 9.30 8.85 -9.52
CA LEU A 14 8.00 8.17 -9.54
C LEU A 14 7.11 8.60 -8.36
N ASN A 15 7.70 8.88 -7.20
CA ASN A 15 6.95 9.34 -6.03
C ASN A 15 6.33 10.74 -6.25
N LYS A 16 7.04 11.67 -6.90
CA LYS A 16 6.49 13.00 -7.23
C LYS A 16 5.35 12.87 -8.24
N MET A 17 5.54 12.06 -9.28
CA MET A 17 4.48 11.75 -10.26
C MET A 17 3.26 11.14 -9.59
N ARG A 18 3.46 10.20 -8.65
CA ARG A 18 2.39 9.59 -7.88
C ARG A 18 1.63 10.61 -7.05
N TYR A 19 2.34 11.54 -6.41
CA TYR A 19 1.73 12.61 -5.63
C TYR A 19 0.93 13.58 -6.50
N ASP A 20 1.46 13.99 -7.65
CA ASP A 20 0.77 14.89 -8.56
C ASP A 20 -0.49 14.25 -9.15
N CYS A 21 -0.38 12.98 -9.55
CA CYS A 21 -1.52 12.18 -9.99
C CYS A 21 -2.58 12.07 -8.89
N PHE A 22 -2.17 11.83 -7.65
CA PHE A 22 -3.09 11.81 -6.51
C PHE A 22 -3.83 13.15 -6.34
N ASN A 23 -3.12 14.28 -6.34
CA ASN A 23 -3.76 15.59 -6.18
C ASN A 23 -4.73 15.91 -7.32
N GLN A 24 -4.39 15.52 -8.55
CA GLN A 24 -5.28 15.67 -9.70
C GLN A 24 -6.55 14.84 -9.52
N LEU A 25 -6.42 13.57 -9.09
CA LEU A 25 -7.55 12.70 -8.83
C LEU A 25 -8.42 13.23 -7.69
N VAL A 26 -7.83 13.70 -6.58
CA VAL A 26 -8.55 14.32 -5.46
C VAL A 26 -9.35 15.54 -5.93
N GLY A 27 -8.74 16.42 -6.72
CA GLY A 27 -9.42 17.64 -7.19
C GLY A 27 -10.61 17.38 -8.11
N GLN A 28 -10.72 16.18 -8.69
CA GLN A 28 -11.79 15.78 -9.60
C GLN A 28 -12.76 14.77 -8.98
N ALA A 29 -12.45 14.26 -7.79
CA ALA A 29 -13.19 13.15 -7.21
C ALA A 29 -14.45 13.63 -6.48
N SER A 30 -15.59 13.02 -6.81
CA SER A 30 -16.82 13.06 -6.00
C SER A 30 -16.97 11.84 -5.08
N SER A 31 -16.04 10.87 -5.18
CA SER A 31 -16.06 9.59 -4.46
C SER A 31 -14.63 9.14 -4.10
N ALA A 32 -14.51 7.99 -3.43
CA ALA A 32 -13.21 7.45 -3.03
C ALA A 32 -12.28 7.20 -4.24
N ILE A 33 -11.01 7.57 -4.09
CA ILE A 33 -10.01 7.41 -5.15
C ILE A 33 -9.57 5.96 -5.25
N LEU A 34 -9.70 5.39 -6.43
CA LEU A 34 -9.17 4.06 -6.72
C LEU A 34 -7.64 4.10 -6.80
N LEU A 35 -6.97 3.47 -5.84
CA LEU A 35 -5.51 3.46 -5.75
C LEU A 35 -4.80 2.81 -6.95
N SER A 36 -5.50 1.96 -7.71
CA SER A 36 -4.94 1.33 -8.93
C SER A 36 -4.69 2.34 -10.06
N LYS A 37 -5.33 3.52 -10.02
CA LYS A 37 -5.08 4.62 -10.96
C LYS A 37 -3.77 5.36 -10.69
N LEU A 38 -3.18 5.17 -9.51
CA LEU A 38 -1.94 5.82 -9.15
C LEU A 38 -0.73 5.04 -9.72
N PRO A 39 0.30 5.72 -10.24
CA PRO A 39 1.54 5.07 -10.66
C PRO A 39 2.23 4.39 -9.46
N PRO A 40 3.00 3.31 -9.66
CA PRO A 40 3.67 2.62 -8.56
C PRO A 40 4.60 3.55 -7.79
N THR A 41 4.86 3.23 -6.51
CA THR A 41 5.94 3.90 -5.77
C THR A 41 7.29 3.53 -6.37
N THR A 42 8.31 4.36 -6.14
CA THR A 42 9.69 4.07 -6.58
C THR A 42 10.16 2.68 -6.11
N GLU A 43 9.88 2.32 -4.84
CA GLU A 43 10.28 1.01 -4.31
C GLU A 43 9.56 -0.15 -5.00
N ALA A 44 8.27 0.00 -5.28
CA ALA A 44 7.50 -1.04 -5.96
C ALA A 44 7.99 -1.23 -7.40
N ALA A 45 8.29 -0.13 -8.09
CA ALA A 45 8.89 -0.17 -9.42
C ALA A 45 10.28 -0.83 -9.41
N HIS A 46 11.16 -0.48 -8.46
CA HIS A 46 12.46 -1.13 -8.31
C HIS A 46 12.34 -2.65 -8.11
N GLN A 47 11.44 -3.08 -7.23
CA GLN A 47 11.22 -4.51 -6.99
C GLN A 47 10.66 -5.22 -8.23
N HIS A 48 9.74 -4.58 -8.96
CA HIS A 48 9.26 -5.09 -10.23
C HIS A 48 10.40 -5.27 -11.24
N CYS A 49 11.25 -4.26 -11.44
CA CYS A 49 12.40 -4.34 -12.34
C CYS A 49 13.35 -5.48 -11.95
N ARG A 50 13.65 -5.64 -10.66
CA ARG A 50 14.49 -6.76 -10.17
C ARG A 50 13.91 -8.12 -10.51
N ARG A 51 12.61 -8.31 -10.29
CA ARG A 51 11.94 -9.59 -10.60
C ARG A 51 11.89 -9.86 -12.09
N THR A 52 11.59 -8.84 -12.90
CA THR A 52 11.58 -8.95 -14.37
C THR A 52 12.97 -9.32 -14.88
N PHE A 53 14.02 -8.67 -14.38
CA PHE A 53 15.40 -9.01 -14.71
C PHE A 53 15.74 -10.46 -14.33
N HIS A 54 15.46 -10.88 -13.10
CA HIS A 54 15.68 -12.27 -12.69
C HIS A 54 14.94 -13.28 -13.58
N ARG A 55 13.69 -12.97 -13.98
CA ARG A 55 12.92 -13.84 -14.86
C ARG A 55 13.58 -13.97 -16.24
N VAL A 56 14.07 -12.87 -16.81
CA VAL A 56 14.80 -12.87 -18.08
C VAL A 56 16.11 -13.66 -17.97
N GLN A 57 16.88 -13.45 -16.92
CA GLN A 57 18.14 -14.19 -16.68
C GLN A 57 17.88 -15.70 -16.53
N THR A 58 16.80 -16.07 -15.83
CA THR A 58 16.39 -17.49 -15.71
C THR A 58 16.11 -18.10 -17.09
N TRP A 59 15.45 -17.36 -17.99
CA TRP A 59 15.21 -17.83 -19.36
C TRP A 59 16.49 -17.97 -20.19
N GLN A 60 17.54 -17.25 -19.84
CA GLN A 60 18.87 -17.38 -20.45
C GLN A 60 19.71 -18.51 -19.84
N GLY A 61 19.20 -19.23 -18.85
CA GLY A 61 19.91 -20.32 -18.18
C GLY A 61 20.77 -19.87 -16.99
N GLU A 62 20.73 -18.60 -16.63
CA GLU A 62 21.50 -18.06 -15.52
C GLU A 62 20.86 -18.43 -14.17
N CYS A 63 21.68 -18.94 -13.25
CA CYS A 63 21.24 -19.33 -11.90
C CYS A 63 21.51 -18.22 -10.88
N LEU A 64 20.67 -17.18 -10.90
CA LEU A 64 20.75 -16.08 -9.94
C LEU A 64 20.00 -16.41 -8.65
N ASN A 65 20.51 -15.96 -7.49
CA ASN A 65 19.80 -16.10 -6.21
C ASN A 65 18.52 -15.24 -6.20
N PRO A 66 17.31 -15.83 -6.14
CA PRO A 66 16.05 -15.08 -6.18
C PRO A 66 15.92 -14.02 -5.07
N SER A 67 16.51 -14.28 -3.91
CA SER A 67 16.42 -13.38 -2.75
C SER A 67 17.12 -12.03 -2.99
N SER A 68 18.12 -12.00 -3.87
CA SER A 68 18.78 -10.76 -4.31
C SER A 68 17.94 -9.97 -5.34
N TRP A 69 16.92 -10.60 -5.94
CA TRP A 69 16.18 -10.08 -7.09
C TRP A 69 14.68 -9.93 -6.85
N GLY A 70 14.33 -9.51 -5.63
CA GLY A 70 12.96 -9.09 -5.30
C GLY A 70 12.00 -10.24 -5.02
N TRP A 71 12.54 -11.40 -4.65
CA TRP A 71 11.82 -12.53 -4.10
C TRP A 71 12.19 -12.71 -2.62
N LYS A 72 11.29 -13.30 -1.85
CA LYS A 72 11.56 -13.77 -0.49
C LYS A 72 11.08 -15.21 -0.35
N LEU A 73 11.83 -16.01 0.40
CA LEU A 73 11.44 -17.38 0.72
C LEU A 73 10.47 -17.37 1.90
N VAL A 74 9.25 -17.83 1.69
CA VAL A 74 8.22 -17.97 2.74
C VAL A 74 7.64 -19.38 2.61
N ASN A 75 7.69 -20.18 3.67
CA ASN A 75 7.17 -21.55 3.68
C ASN A 75 7.68 -22.42 2.50
N LYS A 76 8.98 -22.33 2.19
CA LYS A 76 9.63 -23.01 1.05
C LYS A 76 9.14 -22.56 -0.34
N SER A 77 8.35 -21.49 -0.43
CA SER A 77 7.90 -20.91 -1.70
C SER A 77 8.50 -19.53 -1.91
N LEU A 78 8.87 -19.22 -3.16
CA LEU A 78 9.29 -17.88 -3.56
C LEU A 78 8.06 -16.99 -3.68
N THR A 79 8.00 -15.96 -2.86
CA THR A 79 6.94 -14.94 -2.91
C THR A 79 7.52 -13.59 -3.33
N PRO A 80 6.81 -12.80 -4.15
CA PRO A 80 7.30 -11.49 -4.55
C PRO A 80 7.45 -10.54 -3.36
N ILE A 81 8.52 -9.75 -3.36
CA ILE A 81 8.63 -8.55 -2.55
C ILE A 81 7.97 -7.41 -3.32
N TYR A 82 6.73 -7.06 -3.02
CA TYR A 82 6.03 -6.01 -3.77
C TYR A 82 6.58 -4.60 -3.52
N THR A 83 6.98 -4.31 -2.29
CA THR A 83 7.57 -3.03 -1.86
C THR A 83 8.42 -3.27 -0.62
N THR A 84 9.45 -2.44 -0.43
CA THR A 84 10.33 -2.44 0.76
C THR A 84 9.87 -1.43 1.81
N LYS A 85 9.05 -0.45 1.40
CA LYS A 85 8.46 0.56 2.29
C LYS A 85 7.01 0.22 2.59
N GLY A 86 6.59 0.59 3.80
CA GLY A 86 5.20 0.45 4.24
C GLY A 86 4.22 1.28 3.39
N PRO A 87 2.90 1.05 3.58
CA PRO A 87 1.85 1.65 2.76
C PRO A 87 1.80 3.18 2.84
N ALA A 88 2.29 3.76 3.94
CA ALA A 88 2.39 5.19 4.15
C ALA A 88 3.62 5.53 5.02
N GLN A 89 4.00 6.80 5.05
CA GLN A 89 5.06 7.29 5.93
C GLN A 89 4.61 7.20 7.40
N ALA A 90 5.54 6.91 8.31
CA ALA A 90 5.25 6.77 9.75
C ALA A 90 4.52 7.99 10.33
N LYS A 91 4.84 9.21 9.87
CA LYS A 91 4.16 10.45 10.29
C LYS A 91 2.69 10.50 9.85
N VAL A 92 2.38 10.02 8.65
CA VAL A 92 0.99 9.94 8.18
C VAL A 92 0.23 8.87 8.97
N VAL A 93 0.86 7.70 9.15
CA VAL A 93 0.28 6.62 9.97
C VAL A 93 0.02 7.11 11.39
N SER A 94 0.95 7.85 12.01
CA SER A 94 0.76 8.35 13.37
C SER A 94 -0.39 9.36 13.46
N LEU A 95 -0.67 10.15 12.41
CA LEU A 95 -1.81 11.07 12.37
C LEU A 95 -3.16 10.34 12.38
N ILE A 96 -3.24 9.18 11.72
CA ILE A 96 -4.50 8.43 11.54
C ILE A 96 -4.68 7.27 12.52
N THR A 97 -3.70 7.00 13.39
CA THR A 97 -3.74 5.91 14.37
C THR A 97 -3.73 6.42 15.80
N CYS A 98 -4.28 5.60 16.70
CA CYS A 98 -4.17 5.83 18.14
C CYS A 98 -3.21 4.81 18.78
N GLU A 99 -2.67 5.20 19.93
CA GLU A 99 -1.81 4.34 20.76
C GLU A 99 -2.56 3.88 22.03
N CYS A 100 -3.89 3.95 22.00
CA CYS A 100 -4.74 3.60 23.13
C CYS A 100 -4.50 2.14 23.56
N ASN A 101 -4.17 1.96 24.83
CA ASN A 101 -4.02 0.66 25.50
C ASN A 101 -5.28 0.23 26.27
N LYS A 102 -6.36 1.00 26.15
CA LYS A 102 -7.68 0.78 26.76
C LYS A 102 -8.77 1.01 25.71
N VAL A 103 -10.03 0.99 26.14
CA VAL A 103 -11.21 1.28 25.32
C VAL A 103 -11.07 2.66 24.64
N CYS A 104 -11.31 2.68 23.32
CA CYS A 104 -11.21 3.90 22.51
C CYS A 104 -12.49 4.74 22.63
N GLU A 105 -12.50 5.67 23.58
CA GLU A 105 -13.59 6.61 23.82
C GLU A 105 -13.18 8.07 23.48
N LYS A 106 -13.77 9.07 24.14
CA LYS A 106 -13.56 10.52 23.88
C LYS A 106 -12.09 10.97 23.93
N LYS A 107 -11.22 10.27 24.67
CA LYS A 107 -9.78 10.59 24.74
C LYS A 107 -8.96 9.98 23.60
N CYS A 108 -9.52 9.02 22.85
CA CYS A 108 -8.85 8.39 21.73
C CYS A 108 -8.61 9.41 20.61
N LYS A 109 -7.40 9.39 20.05
CA LYS A 109 -7.03 10.26 18.92
C LYS A 109 -7.91 10.01 17.69
N CYS A 110 -8.19 8.75 17.36
CA CYS A 110 -9.05 8.40 16.22
C CYS A 110 -10.47 8.95 16.43
N VAL A 111 -11.06 8.72 17.61
CA VAL A 111 -12.39 9.25 17.96
C VAL A 111 -12.45 10.77 17.85
N ARG A 112 -11.45 11.47 18.41
CA ARG A 112 -11.37 12.94 18.34
C ARG A 112 -11.21 13.47 16.92
N ALA A 113 -10.56 12.71 16.04
CA ALA A 113 -10.42 13.01 14.62
C ALA A 113 -11.64 12.56 13.79
N ASN A 114 -12.69 12.03 14.43
CA ASN A 114 -13.85 11.43 13.79
C ASN A 114 -13.49 10.27 12.82
N LEU A 115 -12.49 9.48 13.20
CA LEU A 115 -12.02 8.30 12.47
C LEU A 115 -12.25 7.02 13.28
N ARG A 116 -12.51 5.91 12.57
CA ARG A 116 -12.47 4.57 13.15
C ARG A 116 -11.02 4.12 13.37
N CYS A 117 -10.80 3.41 14.47
CA CYS A 117 -9.55 2.71 14.72
C CYS A 117 -9.43 1.59 13.69
N THR A 118 -8.38 1.63 12.88
CA THR A 118 -8.07 0.59 11.90
C THR A 118 -7.07 -0.42 12.44
N THR A 119 -6.76 -1.46 11.67
CA THR A 119 -5.70 -2.45 11.97
C THR A 119 -4.31 -1.84 12.15
N LEU A 120 -4.11 -0.58 11.75
CA LEU A 120 -2.88 0.18 11.99
C LEU A 120 -2.75 0.67 13.44
N CYS A 121 -3.83 0.70 14.22
CA CYS A 121 -3.79 1.05 15.64
C CYS A 121 -3.21 -0.12 16.45
N LYS A 122 -1.97 0.05 16.93
CA LYS A 122 -1.17 -1.05 17.49
C LYS A 122 -1.76 -1.67 18.76
N ASN A 123 -2.22 -0.85 19.69
CA ASN A 123 -2.47 -1.27 21.07
C ASN A 123 -3.95 -1.62 21.35
N CYS A 124 -4.89 -1.01 20.63
CA CYS A 124 -6.32 -1.22 20.86
C CYS A 124 -6.90 -2.41 20.09
N ARG A 125 -6.08 -3.12 19.29
CA ARG A 125 -6.50 -4.24 18.43
C ARG A 125 -7.08 -5.43 19.22
N SER A 126 -6.81 -5.51 20.51
CA SER A 126 -7.17 -6.63 21.39
C SER A 126 -8.63 -6.56 21.85
N GLN A 127 -9.61 -6.77 20.95
CA GLN A 127 -11.06 -6.97 21.20
C GLN A 127 -11.84 -5.93 22.04
N SER A 128 -11.17 -5.02 22.74
CA SER A 128 -11.77 -4.01 23.62
C SER A 128 -11.96 -2.66 22.92
N CYS A 129 -11.58 -2.54 21.65
CA CYS A 129 -11.79 -1.32 20.88
C CYS A 129 -13.23 -1.26 20.36
N ILE A 130 -14.05 -0.45 21.02
CA ILE A 130 -15.42 -0.14 20.57
C ILE A 130 -15.47 0.81 19.36
N ASN A 131 -14.33 1.38 18.96
CA ASN A 131 -14.22 2.30 17.82
C ASN A 131 -13.63 1.62 16.58
N THR A 132 -13.95 0.35 16.33
CA THR A 132 -13.52 -0.36 15.11
C THR A 132 -14.58 -0.18 13.99
N GLU A 133 -14.19 -0.43 12.74
CA GLU A 133 -15.17 -0.64 11.67
C GLU A 133 -15.98 -1.93 11.95
N ALA A 134 -17.27 -1.92 11.60
CA ALA A 134 -17.99 -3.15 11.38
C ALA A 134 -17.38 -3.80 10.13
N ILE A 135 -17.10 -5.10 10.18
CA ILE A 135 -16.65 -5.82 8.99
C ILE A 135 -17.85 -5.90 8.06
N ASP A 136 -17.92 -5.01 7.08
CA ASP A 136 -18.78 -5.23 5.92
C ASP A 136 -18.13 -6.36 5.12
N ILE A 137 -18.67 -7.57 5.28
CA ILE A 137 -18.36 -8.69 4.39
C ILE A 137 -18.94 -8.29 3.03
N VAL A 138 -18.14 -7.64 2.20
CA VAL A 138 -18.37 -7.68 0.75
C VAL A 138 -18.17 -9.12 0.34
N GLU A 139 -19.27 -9.82 0.12
CA GLU A 139 -19.28 -11.11 -0.57
C GLU A 139 -18.60 -10.88 -1.93
N GLU A 140 -17.36 -11.36 -2.06
CA GLU A 140 -16.75 -11.54 -3.38
C GLU A 140 -17.59 -12.59 -4.08
N ASP A 141 -18.46 -12.13 -4.97
CA ASP A 141 -19.19 -12.98 -5.91
C ASP A 141 -18.14 -13.81 -6.68
N ASN A 142 -18.07 -15.08 -6.33
CA ASN A 142 -17.20 -16.08 -6.98
C ASN A 142 -17.75 -16.35 -8.38
N GLY A 143 -17.57 -15.39 -9.28
CA GLY A 143 -17.71 -15.56 -10.72
C GLY A 143 -16.49 -16.27 -11.29
N ILE A 144 -16.42 -17.58 -11.10
CA ILE A 144 -15.82 -18.51 -12.08
C ILE A 144 -16.60 -18.22 -13.38
N ILE A 145 -15.98 -17.83 -14.50
CA ILE A 145 -15.25 -18.64 -15.50
C ILE A 145 -14.31 -17.69 -16.28
#